data_AF-A0A2H9N9H7-F1
#
_entry.id   AF-A0A2H9N9H7-F1
#
_cell.length_a   1.000
_cell.length_b   1.000
_cell.length_c   1.000
_cell.angle_alpha   90.00
_cell.angle_beta   90.00
_cell.angle_gamma   90.00
#
_symmetry.space_group_name_H-M   'P 1'
#
loop_
_entity.id
_entity.type
_entity.pdbx_description
1 polymer ?
#
loop_
_entity_poly.entity_id
_entity_poly.type
_entity_poly.pdbx_seq_one_letter_code
_entity_poly.pdbx_strand_id
1 'polypeptide(L)' 'MKTLVTIGRGGTGKTSFVALMTKYFVEIGDTPLLLVDADPDQNLGEMVGIDLKEAGKKTISELLVQTF' A
#
# COMPACT_ATOMS: atom_id res chain seq x y z
N MET A 1 -10.10 11.42 -14.54
CA MET A 1 -9.33 10.57 -13.61
C MET A 1 -10.30 9.56 -13.00
N LYS A 2 -10.00 8.26 -13.08
CA LYS A 2 -10.86 7.21 -12.48
C LYS A 2 -10.32 6.91 -11.07
N THR A 3 -11.21 6.79 -10.10
CA THR A 3 -10.86 6.44 -8.72
C THR A 3 -11.59 5.16 -8.34
N LEU A 4 -10.85 4.18 -7.83
CA LEU A 4 -11.39 2.93 -7.32
C LEU A 4 -11.23 2.94 -5.79
N VAL A 5 -12.32 2.65 -5.07
CA VAL A 5 -12.33 2.64 -3.61
C VAL A 5 -12.77 1.27 -3.14
N THR A 6 -11.92 0.62 -2.32
CA THR A 6 -12.18 -0.71 -1.76
C THR A 6 -12.57 -0.57 -0.30
N ILE A 7 -13.79 -0.97 0.06
CA ILE A 7 -14.33 -0.93 1.42
C ILE A 7 -14.77 -2.31 1.91
N GLY A 8 -14.95 -2.46 3.22
CA GLY A 8 -15.33 -3.73 3.84
C GLY A 8 -14.81 -3.88 5.26
N ARG A 9 -15.39 -4.81 6.03
CA ARG A 9 -15.00 -5.10 7.42
C ARG A 9 -13.53 -5.58 7.51
N GLY A 10 -12.92 -5.48 8.69
CA GLY A 10 -11.61 -6.10 8.96
C GLY A 10 -11.61 -7.59 8.60
N GLY A 11 -10.54 -8.06 7.95
CA GLY A 11 -10.39 -9.47 7.56
C GLY A 11 -11.08 -9.91 6.26
N THR A 12 -11.76 -9.02 5.52
CA THR A 12 -12.46 -9.40 4.27
C THR A 12 -11.56 -9.41 3.01
N GLY A 13 -10.24 -9.32 3.17
CA GLY A 13 -9.29 -9.39 2.05
C GLY A 13 -9.13 -8.13 1.19
N LYS A 14 -9.51 -6.95 1.70
CA LYS A 14 -9.42 -5.67 0.97
C LYS A 14 -8.01 -5.35 0.44
N THR A 15 -7.02 -5.41 1.33
CA THR A 15 -5.62 -5.12 0.99
C THR A 15 -5.08 -6.11 -0.04
N SER A 16 -5.41 -7.40 0.11
CA SER A 16 -5.06 -8.43 -0.87
C SER A 16 -5.70 -8.18 -2.24
N PHE A 17 -6.96 -7.78 -2.27
CA PHE A 17 -7.64 -7.40 -3.51
C PHE A 17 -6.95 -6.20 -4.19
N VAL A 18 -6.62 -5.14 -3.43
CA VAL A 18 -5.92 -3.96 -3.96
C VAL A 18 -4.53 -4.33 -4.49
N ALA A 19 -3.78 -5.19 -3.81
CA ALA A 19 -2.47 -5.64 -4.26
C ALA A 19 -2.54 -6.43 -5.57
N LEU A 20 -3.47 -7.39 -5.69
CA LEU A 20 -3.68 -8.17 -6.91
C LEU A 20 -4.17 -7.31 -8.08
N MET A 21 -5.10 -6.38 -7.81
CA MET A 21 -5.58 -5.42 -8.80
C MET A 21 -4.43 -4.53 -9.32
N THR A 22 -3.56 -4.06 -8.42
CA THR A 22 -2.37 -3.28 -8.79
C THR A 22 -1.47 -4.09 -9.70
N LYS A 23 -1.15 -5.33 -9.32
CA LYS A 23 -0.33 -6.24 -10.13
C LYS A 23 -0.90 -6.40 -11.53
N TYR A 24 -2.21 -6.66 -11.64
CA TYR A 24 -2.88 -6.81 -12.93
C TYR A 24 -2.75 -5.56 -13.81
N PHE A 25 -3.02 -4.36 -13.26
CA PHE A 25 -2.91 -3.11 -14.03
C PHE A 25 -1.48 -2.84 -14.53
N VAL A 26 -0.48 -3.14 -13.70
CA VAL A 26 0.93 -3.05 -14.10
C VAL A 26 1.23 -4.05 -15.24
N GLU A 27 0.77 -5.29 -15.14
CA GLU A 27 1.01 -6.34 -16.16
C GLU A 27 0.40 -5.98 -17.53
N ILE A 28 -0.71 -5.26 -17.57
CA ILE A 28 -1.34 -4.81 -18.82
C ILE A 28 -0.86 -3.43 -19.31
N GLY A 29 0.07 -2.80 -18.59
CA GLY A 29 0.64 -1.49 -18.94
C GLY A 29 -0.24 -0.28 -18.59
N ASP A 30 -1.30 -0.45 -17.79
CA ASP A 30 -2.17 0.63 -17.34
C ASP A 30 -1.54 1.37 -16.15
N THR A 31 -0.61 2.26 -16.45
CA THR A 31 0.23 3.00 -15.50
C THR A 31 0.34 4.47 -15.93
N PRO A 32 0.63 5.42 -15.02
CA PRO A 32 0.98 5.26 -13.60
C PRO A 32 -0.23 5.04 -12.68
N LEU A 33 -0.02 4.29 -11.59
CA LEU A 33 -1.01 4.06 -10.53
C LEU A 33 -0.62 4.81 -9.25
N LEU A 34 -1.60 5.47 -8.62
CA LEU A 34 -1.47 6.02 -7.28
C LEU A 34 -2.27 5.16 -6.31
N LEU A 35 -1.57 4.50 -5.39
CA LEU A 35 -2.18 3.75 -4.31
C LEU A 35 -2.20 4.59 -3.05
N VAL A 36 -3.36 4.63 -2.38
CA VAL A 36 -3.55 5.34 -1.12
C VAL A 36 -4.08 4.33 -0.10
N ASP A 37 -3.33 4.12 0.96
CA ASP A 37 -3.77 3.32 2.11
C ASP A 37 -4.26 4.26 3.22
N ALA A 38 -5.49 4.05 3.66
CA ALA A 38 -6.08 4.76 4.80
C ALA A 38 -6.16 3.87 6.05
N ASP A 39 -5.67 2.63 5.96
CA ASP A 39 -5.62 1.69 7.08
C ASP A 39 -4.44 2.06 8.01
N PRO A 40 -4.67 2.23 9.33
CA PRO A 40 -3.61 2.53 10.28
C PRO A 40 -2.52 1.45 10.36
N ASP A 41 -2.82 0.20 9.95
CA ASP A 41 -1.86 -0.90 9.98
C ASP A 41 -0.80 -0.81 8.86
N GLN A 42 -0.97 0.06 7.85
CA GLN A 42 0.00 0.36 6.78
C GLN A 42 0.51 -0.85 5.97
N ASN A 43 -0.25 -1.96 5.93
CA ASN A 43 0.16 -3.21 5.32
C ASN A 43 0.22 -3.20 3.79
N LEU A 44 -0.37 -2.19 3.11
CA LEU A 44 -0.43 -2.18 1.64
C LEU A 44 0.95 -2.12 0.98
N GLY A 45 1.89 -1.34 1.54
CA GLY A 45 3.24 -1.19 0.99
C GLY A 45 3.98 -2.52 0.89
N GLU A 46 3.98 -3.29 1.97
CA GLU A 46 4.60 -4.62 2.02
C GLU A 46 3.91 -5.59 1.05
N MET A 47 2.59 -5.56 0.96
CA MET A 47 1.79 -6.43 0.07
C MET A 47 2.06 -6.19 -1.42
N VAL A 48 2.47 -4.97 -1.80
CA VAL A 48 2.87 -4.66 -3.18
C VAL A 48 4.38 -4.82 -3.41
N GLY A 49 5.11 -5.36 -2.43
CA GLY A 49 6.53 -5.70 -2.54
C GLY A 49 7.50 -4.56 -2.19
N ILE A 50 7.04 -3.53 -1.45
CA ILE A 50 7.93 -2.49 -0.94
C ILE A 50 8.52 -2.95 0.40
N ASP A 51 9.85 -3.06 0.44
CA ASP A 51 10.60 -3.22 1.69
C ASP A 51 11.33 -1.90 2.02
N LEU A 52 10.80 -1.18 3.01
CA LEU A 52 11.38 0.09 3.45
C LEU A 52 12.74 -0.09 4.14
N LYS A 53 12.96 -1.24 4.81
CA LYS A 53 14.23 -1.52 5.50
C LYS A 53 15.32 -1.80 4.48
N GLU A 54 15.03 -2.62 3.47
CA GLU A 54 15.94 -2.86 2.34
C GLU A 54 16.26 -1.54 1.62
N ALA A 55 15.25 -0.69 1.42
CA ALA A 55 15.42 0.63 0.81
C ALA A 55 16.14 1.67 1.71
N GLY A 56 16.50 1.30 2.95
CA GLY A 56 17.11 2.21 3.93
C GLY A 56 16.24 3.42 4.27
N LYS A 57 14.91 3.28 4.15
CA LYS A 57 13.92 4.33 4.45
C LYS A 57 13.29 4.09 5.82
N LYS A 58 12.85 5.18 6.44
CA LYS A 58 12.07 5.16 7.68
C LYS A 58 10.74 5.85 7.44
N THR A 59 9.68 5.35 8.06
CA THR A 59 8.41 6.06 8.13
C THR A 59 8.53 7.28 9.04
N ILE A 60 7.61 8.23 8.88
CA ILE A 60 7.53 9.40 9.76
C ILE A 60 7.30 8.95 11.21
N SER A 61 6.47 7.93 11.45
CA SER A 61 6.21 7.38 12.78
C SER A 61 7.48 6.83 13.44
N GLU A 62 8.29 6.05 12.70
CA GLU A 62 9.56 5.53 13.21
C GLU A 62 10.55 6.64 13.56
N LEU A 63 10.62 7.68 12.72
CA LEU A 63 11.47 8.85 12.97
C LEU A 63 11.04 9.61 14.23
N LEU A 64 9.74 9.79 14.44
CA LEU A 64 9.20 10.44 15.63
C LEU A 64 9.55 9.65 16.90
N VAL A 65 9.34 8.32 16.89
CA VAL A 65 9.64 7.44 18.04
C VAL A 65 11.14 7.37 18.37
N GLN A 66 12.02 7.56 17.38
CA GLN A 66 13.47 7.57 17.62
C GLN A 66 13.99 8.93 18.11
N THR A 67 13.26 10.01 17.85
CA THR A 67 13.69 11.38 18.16
C THR A 67 13.31 11.82 19.57
N PHE A 68 12.13 11.37 20.05
CA PHE A 68 11.55 11.75 21.34
C PHE A 68 11.42 10.54 22.26
#